data_AF-A0A4Y2N6I4-F1
#
_entry.id   AF-A0A4Y2N6I4-F1
#
_cell.length_a   1.000
_cell.length_b   1.000
_cell.length_c   1.000
_cell.angle_alpha   90.00
_cell.angle_beta   90.00
_cell.angle_gamma   90.00
#
_symmetry.space_group_name_H-M   'P 1'
#
loop_
_entity.id
_entity.type
_entity.pdbx_description
1 polymer ?
#
loop_
_entity_poly.entity_id
_entity_poly.type
_entity_poly.pdbx_seq_one_letter_code
_entity_poly.pdbx_strand_id
1 'polypeptide(L)'
;MKVVLMDRGCWSFIVEDNPCPEQATEKEKFEYDWRKQRCYTTIYQGIERKFLPLIRYTTDGKEAWNILQTNFEPTSKARLAVLIDEFFELKFNPVEETIGIFCKRVDEKKTQVKEA
;
A
#
# COMPACT_ATOMS: atom_id res chain seq x y z
N MET A 1 -0.90 6.62 22.62
CA MET A 1 0.24 6.16 23.45
C MET A 1 0.83 4.84 22.95
N LYS A 2 0.01 3.85 22.55
CA LYS A 2 0.44 2.56 21.97
C LYS A 2 1.58 2.62 20.94
N VAL A 3 1.41 3.40 19.86
CA VAL A 3 2.43 3.50 18.77
C VAL A 3 3.79 4.00 19.27
N VAL A 4 3.80 4.93 20.23
CA VAL A 4 5.04 5.47 20.81
C VAL A 4 5.79 4.41 21.63
N LEU A 5 5.07 3.52 22.29
CA LEU A 5 5.64 2.43 23.07
C LEU A 5 6.17 1.32 22.16
N MET A 6 5.48 1.06 21.05
CA MET A 6 5.95 0.13 20.02
C MET A 6 7.27 0.60 19.39
N ASP A 7 7.39 1.89 19.12
CA ASP A 7 8.58 2.49 18.50
C ASP A 7 9.82 2.38 19.39
N ARG A 8 9.62 2.40 20.71
CA ARG A 8 10.66 2.24 21.73
C ARG A 8 10.86 0.79 22.19
N GLY A 9 10.13 -0.17 21.60
CA GLY A 9 10.14 -1.58 22.02
C GLY A 9 9.69 -1.82 23.45
N CYS A 10 8.92 -0.90 24.03
CA CYS A 10 8.40 -1.01 25.40
C CYS A 10 6.99 -1.63 25.44
N TRP A 11 6.38 -1.94 24.29
CA TRP A 11 5.02 -2.47 24.23
C TRP A 11 4.86 -3.84 24.89
N SER A 12 5.89 -4.69 24.82
CA SER A 12 5.93 -6.01 25.46
C SER A 12 5.88 -5.95 26.98
N PHE A 13 6.23 -4.82 27.61
CA PHE A 13 6.09 -4.65 29.06
C PHE A 13 4.64 -4.42 29.51
N ILE A 14 3.73 -4.15 28.57
CA ILE A 14 2.33 -3.82 28.83
C ILE A 14 1.41 -4.98 28.42
N VAL A 15 1.81 -5.76 27.42
CA VAL A 15 1.06 -6.91 26.94
C VAL A 15 1.77 -8.18 27.38
N GLU A 16 1.16 -8.92 28.29
CA GLU A 16 1.52 -10.31 28.53
C GLU A 16 1.07 -11.14 27.32
N ASP A 17 1.97 -11.42 26.39
CA ASP A 17 1.72 -12.37 25.31
C ASP A 17 2.79 -13.47 25.27
N ASN A 18 2.33 -14.68 24.97
CA ASN A 18 3.05 -15.94 25.11
C ASN A 18 4.01 -16.18 23.91
N PRO A 19 5.13 -16.92 24.08
CA PRO A 19 6.28 -16.81 23.20
C PRO A 19 6.18 -17.61 21.89
N CYS A 20 6.78 -17.02 20.84
CA CYS A 20 7.23 -17.67 19.60
C CYS A 20 8.45 -18.59 19.87
N PRO A 21 8.88 -19.45 18.92
CA PRO A 21 9.22 -20.85 19.14
C PRO A 21 10.39 -21.08 20.11
N GLU A 22 10.38 -22.25 20.76
CA GLU A 22 11.22 -22.68 21.91
C GLU A 22 12.75 -22.60 21.75
N GLN A 23 13.28 -22.33 20.55
CA GLN A 23 14.72 -22.46 20.25
C GLN A 23 15.50 -21.13 20.14
N ALA A 24 14.84 -19.97 20.19
CA ALA A 24 15.49 -18.66 20.09
C ALA A 24 15.88 -18.08 21.46
N THR A 25 17.02 -17.41 21.54
CA THR A 25 17.43 -16.66 22.74
C THR A 25 16.47 -15.50 23.02
N GLU A 26 16.34 -15.08 24.27
CA GLU A 26 15.47 -13.93 24.63
C GLU A 26 15.81 -12.66 23.85
N LYS A 27 17.10 -12.45 23.54
CA LYS A 27 17.57 -11.34 22.73
C LYS A 27 17.07 -11.42 21.29
N GLU A 28 17.13 -12.61 20.67
CA GLU A 28 16.64 -12.80 19.30
C GLU A 28 15.12 -12.63 19.22
N LYS A 29 14.39 -13.10 20.24
CA LYS A 29 12.93 -12.89 20.37
C LYS A 29 12.60 -11.40 20.45
N PHE A 30 13.29 -10.68 21.33
CA PHE A 30 13.12 -9.24 21.47
C PHE A 30 13.44 -8.48 20.17
N GLU A 31 14.56 -8.80 19.51
CA GLU A 31 14.94 -8.15 18.25
C GLU A 31 13.94 -8.43 17.13
N TYR A 32 13.39 -9.65 17.06
CA TYR A 32 12.36 -10.01 16.08
C TYR A 32 11.08 -9.21 16.30
N ASP A 33 10.56 -9.18 17.52
CA ASP A 33 9.34 -8.43 17.85
C ASP A 33 9.55 -6.93 17.69
N TRP A 34 10.72 -6.42 18.09
CA TRP A 34 11.09 -5.02 17.85
C TRP A 34 11.03 -4.70 16.35
N ARG A 35 11.66 -5.50 15.49
CA ARG A 35 11.67 -5.27 14.04
C ARG A 35 10.25 -5.26 13.47
N LYS A 36 9.40 -6.17 13.92
CA LYS A 36 7.98 -6.26 13.53
C LYS A 36 7.22 -5.00 13.92
N GLN A 37 7.37 -4.55 15.17
CA GLN A 37 6.69 -3.34 15.66
C GLN A 37 7.21 -2.07 15.00
N ARG A 38 8.51 -1.97 14.79
CA ARG A 38 9.15 -0.83 14.14
C ARG A 38 8.72 -0.67 12.68
N CYS A 39 8.44 -1.77 11.98
CA CYS A 39 7.87 -1.72 10.64
C CYS A 39 6.50 -1.00 10.64
N TYR A 40 5.60 -1.40 11.54
CA TYR A 40 4.29 -0.75 11.68
C TYR A 40 4.41 0.72 12.10
N THR A 41 5.26 1.06 13.08
CA THR A 41 5.40 2.44 13.56
C THR A 41 5.94 3.36 12.48
N THR A 42 6.88 2.87 11.66
CA THR A 42 7.42 3.60 10.50
C THR A 42 6.30 3.92 9.50
N ILE A 43 5.45 2.94 9.18
CA ILE A 43 4.29 3.14 8.29
C ILE A 43 3.32 4.15 8.91
N TYR A 44 2.94 3.97 10.17
CA TYR A 44 1.99 4.84 10.88
C TYR A 44 2.45 6.30 10.91
N GLN A 45 3.75 6.55 11.09
CA GLN A 45 4.33 7.89 11.09
C GLN A 45 4.48 8.49 9.68
N GLY A 46 4.67 7.64 8.66
CA GLY A 46 4.90 8.07 7.28
C GLY A 46 3.65 8.34 6.45
N ILE A 47 2.49 7.79 6.81
CA ILE A 47 1.25 8.00 6.05
C ILE A 47 0.51 9.29 6.44
N GLU A 48 -0.19 9.89 5.48
CA GLU A 48 -1.05 11.03 5.76
C GLU A 48 -2.18 10.65 6.75
N ARG A 49 -2.53 11.60 7.64
CA ARG A 49 -3.52 11.35 8.70
C ARG A 49 -4.88 10.87 8.19
N LYS A 50 -5.28 11.29 6.99
CA LYS A 50 -6.55 10.90 6.35
C LYS A 50 -6.61 9.40 6.01
N PHE A 51 -5.46 8.72 5.90
CA PHE A 51 -5.34 7.31 5.55
C PHE A 51 -5.09 6.40 6.76
N LEU A 52 -4.84 6.96 7.96
CA LEU A 52 -4.73 6.19 9.20
C LEU A 52 -5.92 5.25 9.47
N PRO A 53 -7.18 5.60 9.14
CA PRO A 53 -8.31 4.69 9.32
C PRO A 53 -8.17 3.35 8.57
N LEU A 54 -7.38 3.29 7.49
CA LEU A 54 -7.17 2.07 6.71
C LEU A 54 -6.39 1.00 7.49
N ILE A 55 -5.43 1.41 8.30
CA ILE A 55 -4.53 0.51 9.03
C ILE A 55 -4.84 0.44 10.54
N ARG A 56 -5.92 1.08 11.01
CA ARG A 56 -6.21 1.24 12.45
C ARG A 56 -6.44 -0.07 13.20
N TYR A 57 -6.78 -1.13 12.48
CA TYR A 57 -7.15 -2.43 13.04
C TYR A 57 -6.00 -3.43 13.08
N THR A 58 -4.86 -3.11 12.47
CA THR A 58 -3.66 -3.94 12.51
C THR A 58 -2.53 -3.24 13.24
N THR A 59 -1.63 -4.04 13.79
CA THR A 59 -0.32 -3.63 14.31
C THR A 59 0.81 -4.39 13.64
N ASP A 60 0.49 -5.23 12.65
CA ASP A 60 1.44 -5.97 11.86
C ASP A 60 1.88 -5.09 10.67
N GLY A 61 3.19 -4.87 10.56
CA GLY A 61 3.74 -4.00 9.51
C GLY A 61 3.49 -4.54 8.10
N LYS A 62 3.49 -5.86 7.91
CA LYS A 62 3.26 -6.49 6.60
C LYS A 62 1.80 -6.39 6.20
N GLU A 63 0.88 -6.64 7.12
CA GLU A 63 -0.56 -6.47 6.89
C GLU A 63 -0.90 -5.00 6.60
N ALA A 64 -0.36 -4.06 7.39
CA ALA A 64 -0.53 -2.62 7.15
C ALA A 64 -0.02 -2.22 5.77
N TRP A 65 1.16 -2.72 5.37
CA TRP A 65 1.72 -2.49 4.04
C TRP A 65 0.83 -3.06 2.94
N ASN A 66 0.36 -4.31 3.06
CA ASN A 66 -0.52 -4.94 2.08
C ASN A 66 -1.86 -4.19 1.93
N ILE A 67 -2.42 -3.68 3.02
CA ILE A 67 -3.64 -2.85 2.98
C ILE A 67 -3.37 -1.58 2.18
N LEU A 68 -2.29 -0.86 2.49
CA LEU A 68 -1.93 0.36 1.76
C LEU A 68 -1.67 0.06 0.28
N GLN A 69 -0.91 -1.00 0.00
CA GLN A 69 -0.63 -1.47 -1.35
C GLN A 69 -1.94 -1.77 -2.11
N THR A 70 -2.89 -2.50 -1.51
CA THR A 70 -4.19 -2.78 -2.17
C THR A 70 -5.03 -1.53 -2.43
N ASN A 71 -4.93 -0.51 -1.57
CA ASN A 71 -5.74 0.71 -1.69
C ASN A 71 -5.12 1.77 -2.62
N PHE A 72 -3.80 1.80 -2.73
CA PHE A 72 -3.07 2.82 -3.49
C PHE A 72 -2.36 2.29 -4.73
N GLU A 73 -2.10 0.99 -4.81
CA GLU A 73 -1.46 0.43 -5.99
C GLU A 73 -2.46 0.39 -7.14
N PRO A 74 -2.11 0.96 -8.30
CA PRO A 74 -2.97 1.01 -9.49
C PRO A 74 -3.34 -0.37 -10.09
N THR A 75 -2.82 -1.47 -9.59
CA THR A 75 -2.73 -2.75 -10.32
C THR A 75 -3.81 -3.75 -9.90
N SER A 76 -5.09 -3.46 -10.14
CA SER A 76 -6.04 -4.57 -10.33
C SER A 76 -6.00 -4.98 -11.80
N LYS A 77 -5.82 -6.28 -12.09
CA LYS A 77 -5.92 -6.82 -13.46
C LYS A 77 -7.21 -6.40 -14.16
N ALA A 78 -8.28 -6.21 -13.38
CA ALA A 78 -9.54 -5.67 -13.86
C ALA A 78 -9.42 -4.21 -14.32
N ARG A 79 -8.71 -3.35 -13.58
CA ARG A 79 -8.47 -1.96 -13.99
C ARG A 79 -7.60 -1.88 -15.24
N LEU A 80 -6.55 -2.71 -15.32
CA LEU A 80 -5.73 -2.81 -16.53
C LEU A 80 -6.57 -3.30 -17.73
N ALA A 81 -7.42 -4.31 -17.55
CA ALA A 81 -8.34 -4.78 -18.58
C ALA A 81 -9.29 -3.68 -19.06
N VAL A 82 -9.91 -2.94 -18.14
CA VAL A 82 -10.77 -1.79 -18.47
C VAL A 82 -10.00 -0.72 -19.24
N LEU A 83 -8.78 -0.35 -18.82
CA LEU A 83 -7.97 0.64 -19.53
C LEU A 83 -7.55 0.18 -20.92
N ILE A 84 -7.29 -1.12 -21.10
CA ILE A 84 -7.00 -1.73 -22.40
C ILE A 84 -8.25 -1.70 -23.30
N ASP A 85 -9.41 -2.07 -22.77
CA ASP A 85 -10.68 -2.02 -23.51
C ASP A 85 -10.99 -0.59 -23.97
N GLU A 86 -10.90 0.38 -23.06
CA GLU A 86 -11.08 1.81 -23.37
C GLU A 86 -10.07 2.31 -24.42
N PHE A 87 -8.83 1.79 -24.41
CA PHE A 87 -7.81 2.14 -25.40
C PHE A 87 -8.17 1.60 -26.79
N PHE A 88 -8.64 0.36 -26.89
CA PHE A 88 -9.03 -0.23 -28.18
C PHE A 88 -10.37 0.30 -28.70
N GLU A 89 -11.23 0.83 -27.82
CA GLU A 89 -12.47 1.48 -28.20
C GLU A 89 -12.30 2.93 -28.68
N LEU A 90 -11.11 3.52 -28.54
CA LEU A 90 -10.81 4.85 -29.07
C LEU A 90 -11.05 4.91 -30.58
N LYS A 91 -12.02 5.74 -30.98
CA LYS A 91 -12.35 6.00 -32.37
C LYS A 91 -12.19 7.48 -32.66
N PHE A 92 -11.61 7.75 -33.81
CA PHE A 92 -11.53 9.11 -34.35
C PHE A 92 -12.92 9.58 -34.75
N ASN A 93 -13.33 10.74 -34.25
CA ASN A 93 -14.56 11.39 -34.69
C ASN A 93 -14.24 12.64 -35.53
N PRO A 94 -14.35 12.58 -36.87
CA PRO A 94 -14.03 13.72 -37.74
C PRO A 94 -14.97 14.93 -37.58
N VAL A 95 -16.14 14.74 -36.93
CA VAL A 95 -17.11 15.82 -36.68
C VAL A 95 -16.78 16.55 -35.37
N GLU A 96 -16.24 15.85 -34.38
CA GLU A 96 -16.00 16.39 -33.03
C GLU A 96 -14.53 16.77 -32.77
N GLU A 97 -13.58 16.15 -33.46
CA GLU A 97 -12.15 16.37 -33.20
C GLU A 97 -11.29 16.41 -34.46
N THR A 98 -10.14 17.09 -34.34
CA THR A 98 -9.09 17.07 -35.36
C THR A 98 -8.14 15.91 -35.12
N ILE A 99 -7.40 15.51 -36.16
CA ILE A 99 -6.40 14.43 -36.06
C ILE A 99 -5.38 14.70 -34.93
N GLY A 100 -4.95 15.95 -34.75
CA GLY A 100 -4.01 16.32 -33.68
C GLY A 100 -4.59 16.09 -32.28
N ILE A 101 -5.88 16.38 -32.08
CA ILE A 101 -6.58 16.14 -30.81
C ILE A 101 -6.71 14.63 -30.56
N PHE A 102 -7.05 13.86 -31.59
CA PHE A 102 -7.12 12.40 -31.49
C PHE A 102 -5.77 11.78 -31.14
N CYS A 103 -4.68 12.18 -31.82
CA CYS A 103 -3.33 11.72 -31.51
C CYS A 103 -2.94 12.00 -30.05
N LYS A 104 -3.29 13.19 -29.53
CA LYS A 104 -3.06 13.54 -28.12
C LYS A 104 -3.81 12.60 -27.17
N ARG A 105 -5.09 12.34 -27.43
CA ARG A 105 -5.89 11.38 -26.62
C ARG A 105 -5.30 9.98 -26.65
N VAL A 106 -4.82 9.52 -27.80
CA VAL A 106 -4.15 8.22 -27.93
C VAL A 106 -2.89 8.17 -27.07
N ASP A 107 -2.05 9.20 -27.09
CA ASP A 107 -0.83 9.23 -26.27
C ASP A 107 -1.12 9.32 -24.76
N GLU A 108 -2.13 10.08 -24.36
CA GLU A 108 -2.59 10.15 -22.96
C GLU A 108 -3.08 8.78 -22.48
N LYS A 109 -3.90 8.10 -23.28
CA LYS A 109 -4.46 6.78 -22.95
C LYS A 109 -3.39 5.69 -22.94
N LYS A 110 -2.43 5.75 -23.86
CA LYS A 110 -1.23 4.88 -23.88
C LYS A 110 -0.39 5.05 -22.62
N THR A 111 -0.23 6.28 -22.13
CA THR A 111 0.51 6.56 -20.90
C THR A 111 -0.22 5.98 -19.69
N GLN A 112 -1.55 6.14 -19.62
CA GLN A 112 -2.37 5.55 -18.56
C GLN A 112 -2.27 4.01 -18.51
N VAL A 113 -2.27 3.33 -19.66
CA VAL A 113 -2.09 1.86 -19.72
C VAL A 113 -0.67 1.44 -19.28
N LYS A 114 0.35 2.24 -19.62
CA LYS A 114 1.75 1.94 -19.27
C LYS A 114 2.05 2.14 -17.78
N GLU A 115 1.35 3.07 -17.14
CA GLU A 115 1.52 3.44 -15.72
C GLU A 115 0.55 2.71 -14.78
N ALA A 116 -0.37 1.90 -15.33
CA ALA A 116 -1.38 1.14 -14.59
C ALA A 116 -0.88 -0.20 -14.06
#